data_AF-A0A966PYF5-F1
#
_entry.id   AF-A0A966PYF5-F1
#
_cell.length_a   1.000
_cell.length_b   1.000
_cell.length_c   1.000
_cell.angle_alpha   90.00
_cell.angle_beta   90.00
_cell.angle_gamma   90.00
#
_symmetry.space_group_name_H-M   'P 1'
#
loop_
_entity.id
_entity.type
_entity.pdbx_description
1 polymer ?
#
loop_
_entity_poly.entity_id
_entity_poly.type
_entity_poly.pdbx_seq_one_letter_code
_entity_poly.pdbx_strand_id
1 'polypeptide(L)'
;NDEKFGSVMAILMMISIILTVIRVLQECNKNKANKLSTAQEKYSLYGEDIRTFSKQRGWFTKMRIKKIIRRELSKEDYETYSIALLGALLNIGETVTDDEVVTLVEAANV
;
A
#
# COMPACT_ATOMS: atom_id res chain seq x y z
N ASN A 1 27.96 12.17 1.54
CA ASN A 1 26.87 12.64 0.65
C ASN A 1 26.06 11.48 0.06
N ASP A 2 26.66 10.32 -0.20
CA ASP A 2 25.97 9.18 -0.83
C ASP A 2 24.87 8.53 0.04
N GLU A 3 25.05 8.49 1.36
CA GLU A 3 24.02 7.94 2.28
C GLU A 3 22.70 8.73 2.25
N LYS A 4 22.77 10.06 2.11
CA LYS A 4 21.58 10.92 2.03
C LYS A 4 20.81 10.69 0.73
N PHE A 5 21.52 10.50 -0.38
CA PHE A 5 20.89 10.15 -1.66
C PHE A 5 20.27 8.75 -1.62
N GLY A 6 20.96 7.77 -1.01
CA GLY A 6 20.42 6.41 -0.80
C GLY A 6 19.14 6.41 0.04
N SER A 7 19.12 7.19 1.13
CA SER A 7 17.93 7.39 1.97
C SER A 7 16.75 7.98 1.19
N VAL A 8 16.97 8.99 0.36
CA VAL A 8 15.91 9.61 -0.45
C VAL A 8 15.36 8.61 -1.46
N MET A 9 16.21 7.84 -2.14
CA MET A 9 15.76 6.82 -3.10
C MET A 9 14.92 5.73 -2.41
N ALA A 10 15.32 5.29 -1.21
CA ALA A 10 14.55 4.33 -0.42
C ALA A 10 13.15 4.86 -0.05
N ILE A 11 13.06 6.13 0.35
CA ILE A 11 11.78 6.77 0.66
C ILE A 11 10.88 6.81 -0.58
N LEU A 12 11.42 7.21 -1.73
CA LEU A 12 10.65 7.28 -2.98
C LEU A 12 10.15 5.89 -3.42
N MET A 13 10.98 4.85 -3.31
CA MET A 13 10.57 3.48 -3.58
C MET A 13 9.44 3.03 -2.65
N MET A 14 9.53 3.35 -1.36
CA MET A 14 8.46 3.01 -0.40
C MET A 14 7.14 3.69 -0.72
N ILE A 15 7.17 4.98 -1.05
CA ILE A 15 5.98 5.73 -1.49
C ILE A 15 5.37 5.07 -2.74
N SER A 16 6.21 4.73 -3.73
CA SER A 16 5.76 4.05 -4.96
C SER A 16 5.07 2.71 -4.67
N ILE A 17 5.65 1.88 -3.78
CA ILE A 17 5.05 0.61 -3.35
C ILE A 17 3.68 0.85 -2.71
N ILE A 18 3.60 1.78 -1.75
CA ILE A 18 2.37 2.06 -1.01
C ILE A 18 1.27 2.56 -1.96
N LEU A 19 1.55 3.57 -2.78
CA LEU A 19 0.57 4.11 -3.73
C LEU A 19 0.10 3.05 -4.73
N THR A 20 1.00 2.18 -5.20
CA THR A 20 0.62 1.07 -6.09
C THR A 20 -0.30 0.06 -5.41
N VAL A 21 -0.08 -0.24 -4.12
CA VAL A 21 -0.98 -1.12 -3.35
C VAL A 21 -2.38 -0.48 -3.24
N ILE A 22 -2.46 0.82 -2.93
CA ILE A 22 -3.73 1.54 -2.83
C ILE A 22 -4.47 1.57 -4.17
N ARG A 23 -3.79 1.85 -5.28
CA ARG A 23 -4.39 1.82 -6.63
C ARG A 23 -4.95 0.45 -6.99
N VAL A 24 -4.24 -0.63 -6.65
CA VAL A 24 -4.74 -2.00 -6.85
C VAL A 24 -6.02 -2.23 -6.05
N LEU A 25 -6.07 -1.75 -4.80
CA LEU A 25 -7.26 -1.86 -3.97
C LEU A 25 -8.45 -1.07 -4.55
N GLN A 26 -8.19 0.16 -5.02
CA GLN A 26 -9.19 1.00 -5.68
C GLN A 26 -9.77 0.33 -6.92
N GLU A 27 -8.90 -0.23 -7.79
CA GLU A 27 -9.34 -0.90 -9.01
C GLU A 27 -10.12 -2.19 -8.70
N CYS A 28 -9.71 -2.96 -7.68
CA CYS A 28 -10.46 -4.14 -7.23
C CYS A 28 -11.88 -3.80 -6.73
N ASN A 29 -12.06 -2.63 -6.12
CA ASN A 29 -13.33 -2.19 -5.57
C ASN A 29 -14.09 -1.21 -6.45
N LYS A 30 -13.62 -0.92 -7.67
CA LYS A 30 -14.19 0.08 -8.58
C LYS A 30 -15.70 -0.06 -8.76
N ASN A 31 -16.21 -1.28 -8.89
CA ASN A 31 -17.64 -1.54 -9.04
C ASN A 31 -18.45 -1.20 -7.79
N LYS A 32 -17.88 -1.38 -6.59
CA LYS A 32 -18.52 -0.98 -5.32
C LYS A 32 -18.39 0.53 -5.12
N ALA A 33 -17.20 1.07 -5.35
CA ALA A 33 -16.91 2.49 -5.20
C ALA A 33 -17.73 3.37 -6.15
N ASN A 34 -18.03 2.90 -7.37
CA ASN A 34 -18.90 3.61 -8.32
C ASN A 34 -20.36 3.72 -7.87
N LYS A 35 -20.79 2.88 -6.90
CA LYS A 35 -22.13 2.93 -6.32
C LYS A 35 -22.19 3.82 -5.07
N LEU A 36 -21.06 4.29 -4.57
CA LEU A 36 -20.97 5.18 -3.42
C LEU A 36 -21.08 6.62 -3.88
N SER A 37 -21.89 7.39 -3.14
CA SER A 37 -22.29 8.74 -3.55
C SER A 37 -21.31 9.80 -3.07
N THR A 38 -20.61 9.52 -1.97
CA THR A 38 -19.71 10.48 -1.30
C THR A 38 -18.27 10.00 -1.25
N ALA A 39 -17.33 10.94 -1.15
CA ALA A 39 -15.92 10.62 -0.92
C ALA A 39 -15.72 9.91 0.42
N GLN A 40 -16.46 10.32 1.46
CA GLN A 40 -16.37 9.72 2.80
C GLN A 40 -16.72 8.23 2.79
N GLU A 41 -17.76 7.82 2.07
CA GLU A 41 -18.11 6.40 1.94
C GLU A 41 -16.99 5.60 1.26
N LYS A 42 -16.30 6.20 0.28
CA LYS A 42 -15.16 5.56 -0.39
C LYS A 42 -13.98 5.42 0.55
N TYR A 43 -13.69 6.46 1.34
CA TYR A 43 -12.62 6.42 2.36
C TYR A 43 -12.90 5.35 3.41
N SER A 44 -14.13 5.26 3.90
CA SER A 44 -14.54 4.20 4.83
C SER A 44 -14.38 2.80 4.21
N LEU A 45 -14.83 2.60 2.97
CA LEU A 45 -14.67 1.32 2.25
C LEU A 45 -13.20 0.92 2.13
N TYR A 46 -12.35 1.83 1.64
CA TYR A 46 -10.93 1.54 1.46
C TYR A 46 -10.21 1.35 2.79
N GLY A 47 -10.54 2.13 3.82
CA GLY A 47 -9.96 1.98 5.15
C GLY A 47 -10.31 0.64 5.79
N GLU A 48 -11.57 0.20 5.69
CA GLU A 48 -12.00 -1.11 6.16
C GLU A 48 -11.26 -2.25 5.43
N ASP A 49 -11.13 -2.16 4.11
CA ASP A 49 -10.43 -3.17 3.32
C ASP A 49 -8.93 -3.21 3.63
N ILE A 50 -8.27 -2.05 3.76
CA ILE A 50 -6.83 -1.99 4.12
C ILE A 50 -6.62 -2.69 5.45
N ARG A 51 -7.40 -2.33 6.48
CA ARG A 51 -7.30 -2.95 7.82
C ARG A 51 -7.60 -4.44 7.78
N THR A 52 -8.66 -4.84 7.06
CA THR A 52 -9.08 -6.24 6.96
C THR A 52 -8.04 -7.10 6.26
N PHE A 53 -7.56 -6.71 5.08
CA PHE A 53 -6.55 -7.48 4.35
C PHE A 53 -5.20 -7.52 5.08
N SER A 54 -4.87 -6.42 5.77
CA SER A 54 -3.65 -6.33 6.58
C SER A 54 -3.71 -7.25 7.80
N LYS A 55 -4.84 -7.30 8.50
CA LYS A 55 -5.06 -8.18 9.65
C LYS A 55 -5.14 -9.65 9.26
N GLN A 56 -5.89 -9.98 8.20
CA GLN A 56 -6.05 -11.37 7.75
C GLN A 56 -4.77 -11.96 7.17
N ARG A 57 -3.87 -11.11 6.61
CA ARG A 57 -2.58 -11.52 6.06
C ARG A 57 -2.70 -12.67 5.06
N GLY A 58 -3.77 -12.64 4.26
CA GLY A 58 -4.10 -13.69 3.29
C GLY A 58 -2.99 -13.89 2.27
N TRP A 59 -2.85 -15.12 1.76
CA TRP A 59 -1.81 -15.46 0.79
C TRP A 59 -1.88 -14.58 -0.47
N PHE A 60 -3.10 -14.29 -0.97
CA PHE A 60 -3.29 -13.43 -2.13
C PHE A 60 -2.79 -12.00 -1.88
N THR A 61 -3.12 -11.40 -0.73
CA THR A 61 -2.64 -10.08 -0.30
C THR A 61 -1.12 -10.06 -0.24
N LYS A 62 -0.51 -11.03 0.46
CA LYS A 62 0.95 -11.17 0.56
C LYS A 62 1.61 -11.31 -0.81
N MET A 63 1.03 -12.13 -1.69
CA MET A 63 1.55 -12.37 -3.03
C MET A 63 1.50 -11.09 -3.89
N ARG A 64 0.38 -10.35 -3.84
CA ARG A 64 0.22 -9.07 -4.57
C ARG A 64 1.21 -8.02 -4.10
N ILE A 65 1.33 -7.81 -2.78
CA ILE A 65 2.30 -6.86 -2.21
C ILE A 65 3.74 -7.27 -2.57
N LYS A 66 4.11 -8.55 -2.42
CA LYS A 66 5.43 -9.05 -2.82
C LYS A 66 5.73 -8.83 -4.31
N LYS A 67 4.73 -8.93 -5.18
CA LYS A 67 4.89 -8.67 -6.61
C LYS A 67 5.17 -7.19 -6.89
N ILE A 68 4.57 -6.29 -6.13
CA ILE A 68 4.83 -4.84 -6.21
C ILE A 68 6.24 -4.54 -5.69
N ILE A 69 6.60 -5.04 -4.50
CA ILE A 69 7.95 -4.86 -3.93
C ILE A 69 9.03 -5.33 -4.93
N ARG A 70 8.81 -6.46 -5.62
CA ARG A 70 9.76 -6.99 -6.62
C ARG A 70 9.95 -6.07 -7.84
N ARG A 71 8.95 -5.26 -8.18
CA ARG A 71 9.04 -4.34 -9.32
C ARG A 71 9.84 -3.08 -8.99
N GLU A 72 9.77 -2.66 -7.73
CA GLU A 72 10.37 -1.41 -7.26
C GLU A 72 11.81 -1.60 -6.76
N LEU A 73 12.17 -2.81 -6.32
CA LEU A 73 13.50 -3.10 -5.78
C LEU A 73 14.41 -3.81 -6.78
N SER A 74 15.73 -3.65 -6.59
CA SER A 74 16.73 -4.52 -7.20
C SER A 74 16.55 -5.97 -6.71
N LYS A 75 17.14 -6.93 -7.43
CA LYS A 75 17.06 -8.35 -7.05
C LYS A 75 17.66 -8.60 -5.66
N GLU A 76 18.82 -8.01 -5.37
CA GLU A 76 19.53 -8.17 -4.10
C GLU A 76 18.75 -7.55 -2.93
N ASP A 77 18.21 -6.34 -3.12
CA ASP A 77 17.38 -5.68 -2.11
C ASP A 77 16.07 -6.44 -1.89
N TYR A 78 15.48 -7.01 -2.94
CA TYR A 78 14.28 -7.82 -2.82
C TYR A 78 14.53 -9.07 -1.97
N GLU A 79 15.62 -9.80 -2.23
CA GLU A 79 15.99 -10.99 -1.48
C GLU A 79 16.27 -10.66 0.00
N THR A 80 16.87 -9.50 0.25
CA THR A 80 17.23 -9.05 1.60
C THR A 80 16.04 -8.51 2.40
N TYR A 81 15.21 -7.65 1.80
CA TYR A 81 14.25 -6.81 2.53
C TYR A 81 12.77 -7.17 2.29
N SER A 82 12.43 -7.96 1.27
CA SER A 82 11.02 -8.15 0.88
C SER A 82 10.10 -8.69 1.97
N ILE A 83 10.62 -9.55 2.86
CA ILE A 83 9.85 -10.10 3.98
C ILE A 83 9.60 -9.02 5.05
N ALA A 84 10.63 -8.26 5.41
CA ALA A 84 10.53 -7.19 6.38
C ALA A 84 9.59 -6.07 5.90
N LEU A 85 9.72 -5.66 4.63
CA LEU A 85 8.86 -4.65 4.02
C LEU A 85 7.40 -5.11 3.93
N LEU A 86 7.16 -6.35 3.53
CA LEU A 86 5.81 -6.92 3.56
C LEU A 86 5.23 -6.90 4.97
N GLY A 87 6.02 -7.30 5.98
CA GLY A 87 5.62 -7.30 7.37
C GLY A 87 5.25 -5.91 7.87
N ALA A 88 6.10 -4.92 7.59
CA ALA A 88 5.87 -3.53 7.94
C ALA A 88 4.59 -2.97 7.30
N LEU A 89 4.39 -3.19 5.99
CA LEU A 89 3.19 -2.75 5.27
C LEU A 89 1.91 -3.35 5.87
N LEU A 90 1.91 -4.64 6.21
CA LEU A 90 0.75 -5.28 6.83
C LEU A 90 0.55 -4.85 8.30
N ASN A 91 1.62 -4.61 9.05
CA ASN A 91 1.51 -4.14 10.44
C ASN A 91 0.91 -2.72 10.49
N ILE A 92 1.42 -1.81 9.65
CA ILE A 92 0.91 -0.44 9.57
C ILE A 92 -0.50 -0.43 8.98
N GLY A 93 -0.76 -1.19 7.91
CA GLY A 93 -2.10 -1.28 7.32
C GLY A 93 -3.17 -1.78 8.29
N GLU A 94 -2.82 -2.59 9.29
CA GLU A 94 -3.75 -3.03 10.35
C GLU A 94 -4.12 -1.89 11.32
N THR A 95 -3.24 -0.92 11.51
CA THR A 95 -3.39 0.19 12.48
C THR A 95 -3.53 1.56 11.85
N VAL A 96 -3.66 1.62 10.52
CA VAL A 96 -3.81 2.88 9.78
C VAL A 96 -5.06 3.63 10.23
N THR A 97 -4.87 4.91 10.52
CA THR A 97 -5.92 5.84 10.95
C THR A 97 -6.74 6.31 9.77
N ASP A 98 -7.94 6.84 10.02
CA ASP A 98 -8.81 7.30 8.94
C ASP A 98 -8.22 8.52 8.20
N ASP A 99 -7.52 9.42 8.90
CA ASP A 99 -6.84 10.57 8.28
C ASP A 99 -5.71 10.12 7.34
N GLU A 100 -4.96 9.09 7.72
CA GLU A 100 -3.94 8.47 6.86
C GLU A 100 -4.57 7.78 5.66
N VAL A 101 -5.72 7.11 5.82
CA VAL A 101 -6.46 6.50 4.71
C VAL A 101 -6.90 7.57 3.70
N VAL A 102 -7.47 8.68 4.16
CA VAL A 102 -7.88 9.79 3.29
C VAL A 102 -6.66 10.27 2.47
N THR A 103 -5.56 10.54 3.15
CA THR A 103 -4.31 10.99 2.52
C THR A 103 -3.81 10.01 1.46
N LEU A 104 -3.79 8.71 1.77
CA LEU A 104 -3.31 7.66 0.86
C LEU A 104 -4.21 7.48 -0.36
N VAL A 105 -5.53 7.50 -0.17
CA VAL A 105 -6.52 7.32 -1.24
C VAL A 105 -6.51 8.51 -2.19
N GLU A 106 -6.39 9.73 -1.66
CA GLU A 106 -6.29 10.95 -2.47
C GLU A 106 -4.98 10.99 -3.26
N ALA A 107 -3.85 10.69 -2.62
CA ALA A 107 -2.54 10.65 -3.28
C ALA A 107 -2.47 9.59 -4.40
N ALA A 108 -3.20 8.48 -4.27
CA ALA A 108 -3.28 7.43 -5.27
C ALA A 108 -4.14 7.78 -6.49
N ASN A 109 -5.06 8.75 -6.35
CA ASN A 109 -5.98 9.21 -7.40
C ASN A 109 -5.43 10.36 -8.26
N VAL A 110 -4.17 10.76 -8.07
CA VAL A 110 -3.44 11.68 -8.96
C VAL A 110 -2.94 10.95 -10.19
#